data_AF-A0A3D2II98-F1
#
_entry.id   AF-A0A3D2II98-F1
#
_cell.length_a   1.000
_cell.length_b   1.000
_cell.length_c   1.000
_cell.angle_alpha   90.00
_cell.angle_beta   90.00
_cell.angle_gamma   90.00
#
_symmetry.space_group_name_H-M   'P 1'
#
loop_
_entity.id
_entity.type
_entity.pdbx_description
1 polymer ?
#
loop_
_entity_poly.entity_id
_entity_poly.type
_entity_poly.pdbx_seq_one_letter_code
_entity_poly.pdbx_strand_id
1 'polypeptide(L)'
;LADGRYEFLATARKGNREIDQQSGEFLVSESSVELANTTRNNDLLSNIALGSKGEFMEYTSVDELWNNEEIRSTLNSKKEIQETYIFPIRSLYWFFLVIALLAAEWIGRKRFALP
;
A
#
# COMPACT_ATOMS: atom_id res chain seq x y z
N LEU A 1 -13.31 14.65 -28.61
CA LEU A 1 -12.17 14.88 -29.52
C LEU A 1 -11.18 13.77 -29.27
N ALA A 2 -10.51 13.26 -30.30
CA ALA A 2 -9.44 12.29 -30.10
C ALA A 2 -8.28 12.97 -29.34
N ASP A 3 -7.40 12.19 -28.74
CA ASP A 3 -6.17 12.73 -28.17
C ASP A 3 -5.38 13.45 -29.27
N GLY A 4 -4.99 14.70 -29.02
CA GLY A 4 -4.30 15.51 -30.01
C GLY A 4 -4.25 17.00 -29.70
N ARG A 5 -3.38 17.68 -30.45
CA ARG A 5 -3.27 19.13 -30.48
C ARG A 5 -4.30 19.70 -31.45
N TYR A 6 -5.07 20.68 -30.99
CA TYR A 6 -6.07 21.36 -31.78
C TYR A 6 -5.82 22.86 -31.80
N GLU A 7 -5.99 23.44 -32.98
CA GLU A 7 -5.94 24.89 -33.17
C GLU A 7 -7.37 25.42 -33.27
N PHE A 8 -7.61 26.57 -32.67
CA PHE A 8 -8.87 27.28 -32.81
C PHE A 8 -8.62 28.74 -33.13
N LEU A 9 -9.64 29.35 -33.72
CA LEU A 9 -9.65 30.75 -34.05
C LEU A 9 -10.94 31.36 -33.50
N ALA A 10 -10.78 32.32 -32.60
CA ALA A 10 -11.85 33.00 -31.90
C ALA A 10 -11.99 34.41 -32.46
N THR A 11 -13.22 34.78 -32.83
CA THR A 11 -13.52 36.11 -33.35
C THR A 11 -14.43 36.87 -32.39
N ALA A 12 -13.95 38.00 -31.87
CA ALA A 12 -14.72 38.90 -31.03
C ALA A 12 -15.60 39.82 -31.88
N ARG A 13 -16.90 39.87 -31.60
CA ARG A 13 -17.87 40.73 -32.31
C ARG A 13 -18.64 41.61 -31.32
N LYS A 14 -18.91 42.87 -31.70
CA LYS A 14 -19.84 43.76 -30.99
C LYS A 14 -20.90 44.22 -31.98
N GLY A 15 -22.11 43.67 -31.83
CA GLY A 15 -23.16 43.80 -32.83
C GLY A 15 -22.73 43.16 -34.15
N ASN A 16 -22.87 43.89 -35.26
CA ASN A 16 -22.44 43.43 -36.59
C ASN A 16 -20.96 43.68 -36.91
N ARG A 17 -20.17 44.26 -35.99
CA ARG A 17 -18.77 44.58 -36.23
C ARG A 17 -17.86 43.55 -35.57
N GLU A 18 -16.98 42.93 -36.37
CA GLU A 18 -15.82 42.21 -35.85
C GLU A 18 -14.85 43.20 -35.23
N ILE A 19 -14.48 42.94 -33.98
CA ILE A 19 -13.58 43.76 -33.19
C ILE A 19 -12.17 43.22 -33.30
N ASP A 20 -12.02 41.90 -33.20
CA ASP A 20 -10.71 41.25 -33.13
C ASP A 20 -10.81 39.75 -33.46
N GLN A 21 -9.69 39.15 -33.84
CA GLN A 21 -9.59 37.73 -34.15
C GLN A 21 -8.28 37.18 -33.58
N GLN A 22 -8.38 36.17 -32.72
CA GLN A 22 -7.24 35.57 -32.06
C GLN A 22 -7.20 34.06 -32.31
N SER A 23 -6.04 33.53 -32.68
CA SER A 23 -5.80 32.10 -32.74
C SER A 23 -5.13 31.59 -31.46
N GLY A 24 -5.39 30.33 -31.14
CA GLY A 24 -4.78 29.65 -30.01
C GLY A 24 -4.75 28.14 -30.24
N GLU A 25 -4.00 27.45 -29.38
CA GLU A 25 -3.90 25.99 -29.39
C GLU A 25 -4.32 25.42 -28.03
N PHE A 26 -4.93 24.25 -28.05
CA PHE A 26 -5.18 23.46 -26.84
C PHE A 26 -4.87 21.98 -27.09
N LEU A 27 -4.45 21.31 -26.02
CA LEU A 27 -4.20 19.88 -26.00
C LEU A 27 -5.43 19.17 -25.45
N VAL A 28 -5.95 18.19 -26.17
CA VAL A 28 -6.92 17.23 -25.65
C VAL A 28 -6.16 15.97 -25.32
N SER A 29 -6.09 15.59 -24.06
CA SER A 29 -5.53 14.32 -23.61
C SER A 29 -6.60 13.50 -22.88
N GLU A 30 -6.42 12.18 -22.83
CA GLU A 30 -7.24 11.35 -21.96
C GLU A 30 -7.00 11.73 -20.50
N SER A 31 -8.04 12.26 -19.85
CA SER A 31 -8.04 12.49 -18.41
C SER A 31 -8.72 11.31 -17.73
N SER A 32 -8.03 10.69 -16.77
CA SER A 32 -8.64 9.63 -15.97
C SER A 32 -9.70 10.24 -15.05
N VAL A 33 -10.96 9.91 -15.32
CA VAL A 33 -12.11 10.34 -14.51
C VAL A 33 -11.93 9.93 -13.03
N GLU A 34 -11.24 8.82 -12.78
CA GLU A 34 -10.89 8.33 -11.43
C GLU A 34 -9.93 9.25 -10.67
N LEU A 35 -9.13 10.06 -11.38
CA LEU A 35 -8.23 11.04 -10.75
C LEU A 35 -8.99 12.32 -10.35
N ALA A 36 -10.08 12.63 -11.05
CA ALA A 36 -10.95 13.77 -10.76
C ALA A 36 -12.01 13.44 -9.69
N ASN A 37 -12.45 12.18 -9.63
CA ASN A 37 -13.38 11.68 -8.63
C ASN A 37 -12.80 10.47 -7.89
N THR A 38 -12.37 10.68 -6.64
CA THR A 38 -11.76 9.65 -5.81
C THR A 38 -12.78 8.76 -5.07
N THR A 39 -14.08 8.93 -5.31
CA THR A 39 -15.09 8.03 -4.74
C THR A 39 -15.04 6.68 -5.44
N ARG A 40 -15.00 5.60 -4.67
CA ARG A 40 -15.02 4.23 -5.18
C ARG A 40 -16.23 4.00 -6.10
N ASN A 41 -15.98 3.52 -7.32
CA ASN A 41 -17.00 3.13 -8.29
C ASN A 41 -17.07 1.59 -8.40
N ASN A 42 -18.13 1.00 -7.84
CA ASN A 42 -18.28 -0.47 -7.83
C ASN A 42 -18.50 -1.04 -9.23
N ASP A 43 -19.21 -0.32 -10.10
CA ASP A 43 -19.50 -0.77 -11.45
C ASP A 43 -18.21 -0.85 -12.27
N LEU A 44 -17.33 0.16 -12.13
CA LEU A 44 -16.02 0.14 -12.76
C LEU A 44 -15.16 -1.03 -12.23
N LEU A 45 -15.09 -1.21 -10.92
CA LEU A 45 -14.31 -2.29 -10.31
C LEU A 45 -14.81 -3.68 -10.73
N SER A 46 -16.13 -3.85 -10.83
CA SER A 46 -16.77 -5.07 -11.34
C SER A 46 -16.39 -5.34 -12.79
N ASN A 47 -16.46 -4.31 -13.65
CA ASN A 47 -16.05 -4.43 -15.05
C ASN A 47 -14.55 -4.76 -15.21
N ILE A 48 -13.68 -4.18 -14.39
CA ILE A 48 -12.25 -4.49 -14.38
C ILE A 48 -12.02 -5.95 -13.99
N ALA A 49 -12.67 -6.42 -12.92
CA ALA A 49 -12.55 -7.81 -12.47
C ALA A 49 -12.98 -8.79 -13.56
N LEU A 50 -14.14 -8.57 -14.18
CA LEU A 50 -14.63 -9.40 -15.30
C LEU A 50 -13.65 -9.39 -16.48
N GLY A 51 -13.08 -8.23 -16.83
CA GLY A 51 -12.10 -8.08 -17.90
C GLY A 51 -10.76 -8.77 -17.62
N SER A 52 -10.34 -8.81 -16.35
CA SER A 52 -9.09 -9.45 -15.92
C SER A 52 -9.24 -10.93 -15.55
N LYS A 53 -10.43 -11.53 -15.73
CA LYS A 53 -10.79 -12.87 -15.21
C LYS A 53 -10.67 -12.97 -13.68
N GLY A 54 -10.78 -11.84 -12.99
CA GLY A 54 -10.89 -11.79 -11.54
C GLY A 54 -12.35 -11.83 -11.09
N GLU A 55 -12.54 -11.96 -9.78
CA GLU A 55 -13.85 -11.94 -9.14
C GLU A 55 -14.02 -10.64 -8.36
N PHE A 56 -15.16 -9.96 -8.55
CA PHE A 56 -15.51 -8.78 -7.76
C PHE A 56 -16.23 -9.21 -6.48
N MET A 57 -15.69 -8.82 -5.33
CA MET A 57 -16.29 -9.08 -4.02
C MET A 57 -16.55 -7.76 -3.29
N GLU A 58 -17.71 -7.65 -2.65
CA GLU A 58 -18.00 -6.52 -1.77
C GLU A 58 -17.26 -6.66 -0.44
N TYR A 59 -16.97 -5.53 0.20
CA TYR A 59 -16.24 -5.50 1.47
C TYR A 59 -16.94 -6.31 2.58
N THR A 60 -18.27 -6.36 2.57
CA THR A 60 -19.07 -7.14 3.51
C THR A 60 -18.88 -8.65 3.36
N SER A 61 -18.42 -9.10 2.20
CA SER A 61 -18.21 -10.51 1.86
C SER A 61 -16.73 -10.92 1.95
N VAL A 62 -15.87 -10.09 2.55
CA VAL A 62 -14.42 -10.41 2.63
C VAL A 62 -14.14 -11.70 3.39
N ASP A 63 -15.01 -12.08 4.33
CA ASP A 63 -14.88 -13.34 5.08
C ASP A 63 -15.10 -14.57 4.17
N GLU A 64 -15.87 -14.40 3.08
CA GLU A 64 -16.12 -15.44 2.08
C GLU A 64 -14.91 -15.66 1.16
N LEU A 65 -14.02 -14.67 1.03
CA LEU A 65 -12.79 -14.74 0.24
C LEU A 65 -11.91 -15.93 0.66
N TRP A 66 -11.80 -16.15 1.97
CA TRP A 66 -11.03 -17.28 2.52
C TRP A 66 -11.75 -18.61 2.39
N ASN A 67 -13.08 -18.60 2.23
CA ASN A 67 -13.90 -19.80 2.05
C ASN A 67 -14.04 -20.19 0.58
N ASN A 68 -13.64 -19.33 -0.36
CA ASN A 68 -13.70 -19.59 -1.78
C ASN A 68 -12.62 -20.61 -2.20
N GLU A 69 -13.08 -21.75 -2.72
CA GLU A 69 -12.22 -22.88 -3.12
C GLU A 69 -11.35 -22.56 -4.34
N GLU A 70 -11.83 -21.74 -5.28
CA GLU A 70 -11.05 -21.32 -6.45
C GLU A 70 -9.84 -20.47 -6.04
N ILE A 71 -10.06 -19.53 -5.11
CA ILE A 71 -8.98 -18.68 -4.57
C ILE A 71 -7.98 -19.55 -3.82
N ARG A 72 -8.44 -20.43 -2.93
CA ARG A 72 -7.55 -21.32 -2.16
C ARG A 72 -6.71 -22.24 -3.04
N SER A 73 -7.28 -22.76 -4.13
CA SER A 73 -6.55 -23.65 -5.05
C SER A 73 -5.46 -22.93 -5.86
N THR A 74 -5.59 -21.61 -6.04
CA THR A 74 -4.66 -20.78 -6.82
C THR A 74 -3.55 -20.18 -5.94
N LEU A 75 -3.72 -20.17 -4.62
CA LEU A 75 -2.75 -19.64 -3.67
C LEU A 75 -1.55 -20.59 -3.51
N ASN A 76 -0.39 -20.15 -4.00
CA ASN A 76 0.87 -20.84 -3.73
C ASN A 76 1.39 -20.46 -2.34
N SER A 77 1.44 -21.44 -1.43
CA SER A 77 2.02 -21.26 -0.10
C SER A 77 3.52 -21.00 -0.22
N LYS A 78 3.93 -19.74 -0.12
CA LYS A 78 5.34 -19.37 0.00
C LYS A 78 5.77 -19.56 1.46
N LYS A 79 6.72 -20.46 1.71
CA LYS A 79 7.36 -20.54 3.03
C LYS A 79 8.32 -19.36 3.18
N GLU A 80 7.99 -18.45 4.08
CA GLU A 80 8.91 -17.42 4.54
C GLU A 80 9.60 -17.92 5.81
N ILE A 81 10.92 -17.91 5.81
CA ILE A 81 11.71 -18.23 7.01
C ILE A 81 11.68 -16.97 7.87
N GLN A 82 10.81 -16.94 8.87
CA GLN A 82 10.89 -15.93 9.92
C GLN A 82 11.96 -16.36 10.93
N GLU A 83 13.08 -15.65 10.89
CA GLU A 83 14.10 -15.77 11.93
C GLU A 83 13.59 -15.10 13.21
N THR A 84 13.14 -15.91 14.17
CA THR A 84 12.78 -15.42 15.49
C THR A 84 14.04 -15.27 16.33
N TYR A 85 14.50 -14.03 16.50
CA TYR A 85 15.62 -13.72 17.39
C TYR A 85 15.16 -13.69 18.85
N ILE A 86 15.60 -14.67 19.63
CA ILE A 86 15.40 -14.68 21.08
C ILE A 86 16.58 -13.94 21.71
N PHE A 87 16.33 -12.75 22.28
CA PHE A 87 17.34 -11.98 23.00
C PHE A 87 17.36 -12.36 24.48
N PRO A 88 18.40 -13.05 24.99
CA PRO A 88 18.45 -13.54 26.37
C PRO A 88 18.34 -12.41 27.40
N ILE A 89 18.87 -11.22 27.07
CA ILE A 89 18.86 -10.03 27.92
C ILE A 89 17.45 -9.54 28.27
N ARG A 90 16.42 -9.89 27.47
CA ARG A 90 15.02 -9.51 27.74
C ARG A 90 14.34 -10.45 28.74
N SER A 91 14.96 -11.57 29.10
CA SER A 91 14.43 -12.54 30.05
C SER A 91 14.85 -12.18 31.49
N LEU A 92 13.88 -12.09 32.40
CA LEU A 92 14.13 -11.89 33.83
C LEU A 92 15.03 -13.00 34.43
N TYR A 93 14.93 -14.23 33.92
CA TYR A 93 15.78 -15.34 34.35
C TYR A 93 17.25 -15.09 34.07
N TRP A 94 17.57 -14.48 32.92
CA TRP A 94 18.95 -14.15 32.55
C TRP A 94 19.55 -13.09 33.49
N PHE A 95 18.74 -12.11 33.90
CA PHE A 95 19.15 -11.07 34.84
C PHE A 95 19.53 -11.67 36.21
N PHE A 96 18.68 -12.53 36.79
CA PHE A 96 18.97 -13.18 38.06
C PHE A 96 20.18 -14.12 37.99
N LEU A 97 20.37 -14.82 36.86
CA LEU A 97 21.53 -15.67 36.64
C LEU A 97 22.84 -14.86 36.68
N VAL A 98 22.91 -13.72 35.98
CA VAL A 98 24.09 -12.85 36.00
C VAL A 98 24.36 -12.30 37.40
N ILE A 99 23.32 -11.87 38.14
CA ILE A 99 23.46 -11.43 39.53
C ILE A 99 23.99 -12.55 40.42
N ALA A 100 23.48 -13.77 40.27
CA ALA A 100 23.93 -14.92 41.05
C ALA A 100 25.41 -15.25 40.79
N LEU A 101 25.85 -15.21 39.53
CA LEU A 101 27.27 -15.40 39.18
C LEU A 101 28.16 -14.31 39.78
N LEU A 102 27.76 -13.03 39.67
CA LEU A 102 28.49 -11.91 40.27
C LEU A 102 28.56 -12.02 41.81
N ALA A 103 27.46 -12.42 42.44
CA ALA A 103 27.42 -12.65 43.88
C ALA A 103 28.35 -13.81 44.28
N ALA A 104 28.35 -14.91 43.52
CA ALA A 104 29.24 -16.04 43.75
C ALA A 104 30.72 -15.65 43.58
N GLU A 105 31.05 -14.86 42.56
CA GLU A 105 32.39 -14.33 42.36
C GLU A 105 32.84 -13.46 43.55
N TRP A 106 31.97 -12.55 44.00
CA TRP A 106 32.26 -11.69 45.16
C TRP A 106 32.45 -12.50 46.45
N ILE A 107 31.62 -13.51 46.69
CA ILE A 107 31.74 -14.41 47.85
C ILE A 107 33.05 -15.22 47.77
N GLY A 108 33.37 -15.76 46.59
CA GLY A 108 34.61 -16.48 46.33
C GLY A 108 35.82 -15.58 46.62
N ARG A 109 35.83 -14.36 46.08
CA ARG A 109 36.87 -13.36 46.38
C ARG A 109 36.97 -13.07 47.87
N LYS A 110 35.85 -12.91 48.58
CA LYS A 110 35.84 -12.67 50.02
C LYS A 110 36.34 -13.86 50.85
N ARG A 111 36.14 -15.08 50.37
CA ARG A 111 36.54 -16.32 51.06
C ARG A 111 37.99 -16.73 50.79
N PHE A 112 38.53 -16.40 49.62
CA PHE A 112 39.88 -16.82 49.19
C PHE A 112 40.93 -15.69 49.17
N ALA A 113 40.53 -14.42 49.35
CA ALA A 113 41.45 -13.27 49.35
C ALA A 113 41.83 -12.72 50.74
N LEU A 114 41.57 -13.48 51.82
CA LEU A 114 42.17 -13.22 53.14
C LEU A 114 43.18 -14.34 53.44
N PRO A 115 44.45 -14.02 53.78
CA PRO A 115 45.41 -15.00 54.29
C PRO A 115 45.00 -15.53 55.67
#